data_AF-A0A835GGQ9-F1
#
_entry.id   AF-A0A835GGQ9-F1
#
_cell.length_a   1.000
_cell.length_b   1.000
_cell.length_c   1.000
_cell.angle_alpha   90.00
_cell.angle_beta   90.00
_cell.angle_gamma   90.00
#
_symmetry.space_group_name_H-M   'P 1'
#
loop_
_entity.id
_entity.type
_entity.pdbx_description
1 polymer ?
#
loop_
_entity_poly.entity_id
_entity_poly.type
_entity_poly.pdbx_seq_one_letter_code
_entity_poly.pdbx_strand_id
1 'polypeptide(L)'
;MRKKAGGVQEDALMAVSTLVEVLGEGFLKYMDAFKRYLYVGLKNHQEYQVCIAAVGLTGDICRALKSKILSVFGDIAISIGPNFAKYFDVVMQMLLQASNAQVDRNDYDMVEYLGQLRESVLEAYTGIIQGLKGPTGEVRSDVALVEPHVPAIVTFMMQVACEPERTEGHMSVIAGLTGDLCMVFGQRVLPLLETRPLLDLLQAARRSRTPRTKALANWATKEMRKVKHQTPLTS
;
A
#
# COMPACT_ATOMS: atom_id res chain seq x y z
N MET A 1 4.22 43.50 17.77
CA MET A 1 3.11 43.10 16.87
C MET A 1 3.36 41.77 16.13
N ARG A 2 4.61 41.32 15.87
CA ARG A 2 4.88 40.05 15.14
C ARG A 2 4.33 38.76 15.78
N LYS A 3 4.49 38.56 17.10
CA LYS A 3 4.02 37.34 17.82
C LYS A 3 2.52 36.99 17.67
N LYS A 4 1.65 37.98 17.41
CA LYS A 4 0.20 37.72 17.22
C LYS A 4 -0.11 37.12 15.85
N ALA A 5 0.70 37.40 14.83
CA ALA A 5 0.48 36.89 13.48
C ALA A 5 0.89 35.40 13.36
N GLY A 6 1.93 34.99 14.07
CA GLY A 6 2.37 33.59 14.13
C GLY A 6 1.35 32.64 14.73
N GLY A 7 0.75 33.03 15.86
CA GLY A 7 -0.30 32.21 16.49
C GLY A 7 -1.51 32.02 15.56
N VAL A 8 -1.89 33.04 14.78
CA VAL A 8 -2.98 32.91 13.80
C VAL A 8 -2.61 31.97 12.65
N GLN A 9 -1.35 31.98 12.20
CA GLN A 9 -0.89 31.05 11.16
C GLN A 9 -0.84 29.60 11.67
N GLU A 10 -0.41 29.40 12.90
CA GLU A 10 -0.42 28.10 13.58
C GLU A 10 -1.85 27.56 13.69
N ASP A 11 -2.78 28.34 14.26
CA ASP A 11 -4.19 27.96 14.41
C ASP A 11 -4.83 27.64 13.05
N ALA A 12 -4.50 28.42 12.02
CA ALA A 12 -4.98 28.18 10.66
C ALA A 12 -4.45 26.86 10.09
N LEU A 13 -3.18 26.53 10.29
CA LEU A 13 -2.60 25.26 9.83
C LEU A 13 -3.21 24.07 10.58
N MET A 14 -3.44 24.19 11.89
CA MET A 14 -4.14 23.15 12.67
C MET A 14 -5.59 22.96 12.20
N ALA A 15 -6.30 24.05 11.87
CA ALA A 15 -7.64 23.95 11.28
C ALA A 15 -7.63 23.30 9.88
N VAL A 16 -6.54 23.48 9.12
CA VAL A 16 -6.39 22.76 7.85
C VAL A 16 -6.07 21.28 8.08
N SER A 17 -5.33 20.89 9.14
CA SER A 17 -5.14 19.47 9.49
C SER A 17 -6.47 18.79 9.71
N THR A 18 -7.36 19.38 10.51
CA THR A 18 -8.69 18.79 10.76
C THR A 18 -9.52 18.72 9.49
N LEU A 19 -9.41 19.70 8.59
CA LEU A 19 -10.05 19.61 7.27
C LEU A 19 -9.45 18.51 6.40
N VAL A 20 -8.13 18.31 6.42
CA VAL A 20 -7.45 17.24 5.69
C VAL A 20 -7.86 15.88 6.21
N GLU A 21 -7.99 15.72 7.53
CA GLU A 21 -8.48 14.51 8.18
C GLU A 21 -9.94 14.22 7.79
N VAL A 22 -10.82 15.23 7.83
CA VAL A 22 -12.25 15.08 7.49
C VAL A 22 -12.47 14.85 6.01
N LEU A 23 -11.74 15.56 5.14
CA LEU A 23 -11.92 15.48 3.69
C LEU A 23 -11.17 14.31 3.08
N GLY A 24 -10.11 13.82 3.71
CA GLY A 24 -9.21 12.80 3.18
C GLY A 24 -8.74 13.16 1.76
N GLU A 25 -8.96 12.26 0.81
CA GLU A 25 -8.66 12.46 -0.60
C GLU A 25 -9.42 13.63 -1.24
N GLY A 26 -10.59 13.98 -0.71
CA GLY A 26 -11.36 15.14 -1.12
C GLY A 26 -10.60 16.45 -0.92
N PHE A 27 -9.50 16.44 -0.17
CA PHE A 27 -8.60 17.58 -0.04
C PHE A 27 -7.76 17.84 -1.30
N LEU A 28 -7.58 16.84 -2.18
CA LEU A 28 -6.65 16.93 -3.33
C LEU A 28 -6.98 18.09 -4.28
N LYS A 29 -8.27 18.40 -4.48
CA LYS A 29 -8.73 19.56 -5.29
C LYS A 29 -8.27 20.91 -4.75
N TYR A 30 -7.92 21.00 -3.46
CA TYR A 30 -7.46 22.23 -2.83
C TYR A 30 -5.93 22.34 -2.81
N MET A 31 -5.19 21.27 -3.10
CA MET A 31 -3.72 21.23 -2.99
C MET A 31 -3.02 22.26 -3.89
N ASP A 32 -3.53 22.50 -5.09
CA ASP A 32 -2.93 23.48 -6.00
C ASP A 32 -2.99 24.91 -5.48
N ALA A 33 -4.07 25.26 -4.77
CA ALA A 33 -4.20 26.54 -4.10
C ALA A 33 -3.44 26.55 -2.77
N PHE A 34 -3.44 25.43 -2.05
CA PHE A 34 -2.91 25.34 -0.69
C PHE A 34 -1.37 25.24 -0.63
N LYS A 35 -0.72 24.64 -1.63
CA LYS A 35 0.73 24.38 -1.65
C LYS A 35 1.59 25.62 -1.35
N ARG A 36 1.18 26.80 -1.83
CA ARG A 36 1.90 28.05 -1.58
C ARG A 36 1.95 28.38 -0.08
N TYR A 37 0.84 28.20 0.62
CA TYR A 37 0.73 28.51 2.05
C TYR A 37 1.50 27.49 2.91
N LEU A 38 1.43 26.21 2.54
CA LEU A 38 2.23 25.17 3.17
C LEU A 38 3.73 25.47 3.06
N TYR A 39 4.22 25.86 1.88
CA TYR A 39 5.62 26.25 1.70
C TYR A 39 6.03 27.50 2.50
N VAL A 40 5.12 28.46 2.67
CA VAL A 40 5.39 29.64 3.51
C VAL A 40 5.53 29.24 4.97
N GLY A 41 4.66 28.35 5.47
CA GLY A 41 4.75 27.82 6.84
C GLY A 41 6.05 27.05 7.09
N LEU A 42 6.42 26.15 6.16
CA LEU A 42 7.66 25.37 6.23
C LEU A 42 8.94 26.22 6.20
N LYS A 43 8.91 27.37 5.50
CA LYS A 43 10.06 28.29 5.40
C LYS A 43 10.12 29.31 6.54
N ASN A 44 9.12 29.36 7.42
CA ASN A 44 9.05 30.36 8.48
C ASN A 44 9.95 29.99 9.67
N HIS A 45 11.27 30.11 9.50
CA HIS A 45 12.26 29.79 10.54
C HIS A 45 12.26 30.79 11.71
N GLN A 46 11.59 31.94 11.58
CA GLN A 46 11.50 32.93 12.66
C GLN A 46 10.43 32.58 13.69
N GLU A 47 9.45 31.73 13.33
CA GLU A 47 8.35 31.30 14.20
C GLU A 47 8.22 29.78 14.16
N TYR A 48 8.98 29.12 15.03
CA TYR A 48 9.09 27.66 15.09
C TYR A 48 7.74 26.92 15.22
N GLN A 49 6.76 27.50 15.93
CA GLN A 49 5.45 26.87 16.10
C GLN A 49 4.69 26.72 14.77
N VAL A 50 4.77 27.73 13.89
CA VAL A 50 4.18 27.65 12.54
C VAL A 50 4.87 26.59 11.70
N CYS A 51 6.19 26.47 11.82
CA CYS A 51 6.96 25.44 11.12
C CYS A 51 6.60 24.03 11.60
N ILE A 52 6.47 23.82 12.92
CA ILE A 52 6.04 22.54 13.51
C ILE A 52 4.64 22.18 13.02
N ALA A 53 3.68 23.11 13.06
CA ALA A 53 2.33 22.90 12.55
C ALA A 53 2.31 22.57 11.05
N ALA A 54 3.14 23.25 10.24
CA ALA A 54 3.25 22.97 8.80
C ALA A 54 3.85 21.59 8.51
N VAL A 55 4.81 21.14 9.33
CA VAL A 55 5.37 19.78 9.24
C VAL A 55 4.32 18.74 9.63
N GLY A 56 3.59 18.96 10.73
CA GLY A 56 2.46 18.12 11.15
C GLY A 56 1.41 17.99 10.05
N LEU A 57 0.94 19.12 9.52
CA LEU A 57 0.01 19.17 8.40
C LEU A 57 0.54 18.49 7.13
N THR A 58 1.84 18.59 6.84
CA THR A 58 2.45 17.83 5.73
C THR A 58 2.32 16.34 5.99
N GLY A 59 2.50 15.90 7.23
CA GLY A 59 2.26 14.54 7.71
C GLY A 59 0.81 14.12 7.53
N ASP A 60 -0.15 14.99 7.84
CA ASP A 60 -1.60 14.72 7.73
C ASP A 60 -2.07 14.69 6.27
N ILE A 61 -1.61 15.61 5.44
CA ILE A 61 -1.84 15.60 3.98
C ILE A 61 -1.24 14.34 3.40
N CYS A 62 -0.01 14.03 3.81
CA CYS A 62 0.61 12.79 3.46
C CYS A 62 -0.27 11.63 3.92
N ARG A 63 -0.70 11.51 5.18
CA ARG A 63 -1.55 10.41 5.67
C ARG A 63 -2.86 10.30 4.88
N ALA A 64 -3.54 11.42 4.66
CA ALA A 64 -4.77 11.55 3.87
C ALA A 64 -4.58 11.18 2.39
N LEU A 65 -3.37 11.32 1.85
CA LEU A 65 -3.04 10.98 0.46
C LEU A 65 -2.19 9.69 0.32
N LYS A 66 -1.55 9.19 1.38
CA LYS A 66 -0.50 8.13 1.40
C LYS A 66 -1.10 6.74 1.26
N SER A 67 -2.34 6.54 1.70
CA SER A 67 -3.08 5.34 1.33
C SER A 67 -3.32 5.28 -0.19
N LYS A 68 -3.25 6.40 -0.92
CA LYS A 68 -3.28 6.39 -2.39
C LYS A 68 -1.95 6.53 -3.07
N ILE A 69 -1.00 7.28 -2.53
CA ILE A 69 0.31 7.45 -3.19
C ILE A 69 1.03 6.10 -3.34
N LEU A 70 0.93 5.22 -2.33
CA LEU A 70 1.55 3.91 -2.42
C LEU A 70 0.89 3.03 -3.49
N SER A 71 -0.45 2.97 -3.53
CA SER A 71 -1.15 2.20 -4.57
C SER A 71 -0.96 2.80 -5.97
N VAL A 72 -0.78 4.12 -6.08
CA VAL A 72 -0.41 4.82 -7.33
C VAL A 72 0.94 4.35 -7.87
N PHE A 73 1.89 3.92 -7.04
CA PHE A 73 3.10 3.27 -7.57
C PHE A 73 2.78 1.99 -8.33
N GLY A 74 1.78 1.23 -7.87
CA GLY A 74 1.24 0.08 -8.58
C GLY A 74 0.64 0.47 -9.93
N ASP A 75 -0.19 1.52 -9.97
CA ASP A 75 -0.79 2.03 -11.21
C ASP A 75 0.26 2.52 -12.21
N ILE A 76 1.29 3.22 -11.72
CA ILE A 76 2.44 3.65 -12.52
C ILE A 76 3.16 2.43 -13.07
N ALA A 77 3.45 1.42 -12.24
CA ALA A 77 4.12 0.21 -12.67
C ALA A 77 3.35 -0.54 -13.76
N ILE A 78 2.02 -0.64 -13.62
CA ILE A 78 1.14 -1.20 -14.67
C ILE A 78 1.23 -0.36 -15.96
N SER A 79 1.20 0.97 -15.83
CA SER A 79 1.13 1.88 -16.97
C SER A 79 2.44 1.95 -17.77
N ILE A 80 3.59 1.99 -17.10
CA ILE A 80 4.89 2.13 -17.76
C ILE A 80 5.60 0.78 -17.97
N GLY A 81 5.10 -0.29 -17.34
CA GLY A 81 5.57 -1.66 -17.48
C GLY A 81 7.08 -1.79 -17.20
N PRO A 82 7.88 -2.34 -18.14
CA PRO A 82 9.33 -2.52 -17.99
C PRO A 82 10.11 -1.26 -17.60
N ASN A 83 9.64 -0.07 -18.00
CA ASN A 83 10.31 1.19 -17.65
C ASN A 83 10.29 1.48 -16.15
N PHE A 84 9.45 0.78 -15.38
CA PHE A 84 9.39 0.86 -13.94
C PHE A 84 10.66 0.36 -13.25
N ALA A 85 11.46 -0.48 -13.91
CA ALA A 85 12.73 -0.99 -13.37
C ALA A 85 13.66 0.12 -12.86
N LYS A 86 13.64 1.31 -13.47
CA LYS A 86 14.44 2.49 -13.05
C LYS A 86 14.06 3.06 -11.69
N TYR A 87 12.82 2.85 -11.27
CA TYR A 87 12.27 3.34 -10.01
C TYR A 87 12.10 2.22 -8.98
N PHE A 88 12.31 0.96 -9.41
CA PHE A 88 12.01 -0.22 -8.63
C PHE A 88 12.68 -0.20 -7.25
N ASP A 89 13.99 -0.01 -7.18
CA ASP A 89 14.72 -0.09 -5.91
C ASP A 89 14.22 0.95 -4.89
N VAL A 90 13.99 2.18 -5.34
CA VAL A 90 13.52 3.28 -4.48
C VAL A 90 12.10 3.00 -3.98
N VAL A 91 11.20 2.60 -4.88
CA VAL A 91 9.82 2.29 -4.52
C VAL A 91 9.75 1.05 -3.62
N MET A 92 10.50 0.00 -3.94
CA MET A 92 10.52 -1.24 -3.17
C MET A 92 11.03 -1.01 -1.76
N GLN A 93 12.10 -0.21 -1.57
CA GLN A 93 12.58 0.17 -0.25
C GLN A 93 11.51 0.95 0.54
N MET A 94 10.79 1.87 -0.11
CA MET A 94 9.71 2.64 0.52
C MET A 94 8.57 1.72 0.97
N LEU A 95 8.16 0.77 0.13
CA LEU A 95 7.11 -0.20 0.46
C LEU A 95 7.54 -1.14 1.59
N LEU A 96 8.80 -1.61 1.61
CA LEU A 96 9.33 -2.43 2.71
C LEU A 96 9.33 -1.66 4.04
N GLN A 97 9.68 -0.38 4.03
CA GLN A 97 9.61 0.46 5.23
C GLN A 97 8.17 0.64 5.70
N ALA A 98 7.24 0.92 4.77
CA ALA A 98 5.82 1.07 5.07
C ALA A 98 5.18 -0.23 5.59
N SER A 99 5.57 -1.39 5.07
CA SER A 99 5.15 -2.71 5.56
C SER A 99 5.49 -2.95 7.03
N ASN A 100 6.57 -2.34 7.52
CA ASN A 100 7.03 -2.47 8.90
C ASN A 100 6.47 -1.37 9.83
N ALA A 101 5.59 -0.49 9.35
CA ALA A 101 5.00 0.55 10.18
C ALA A 101 4.25 -0.04 11.38
N GLN A 102 4.43 0.60 12.53
CA GLN A 102 3.75 0.27 13.78
C GLN A 102 3.11 1.53 14.34
N VAL A 103 2.00 1.34 15.05
CA VAL A 103 1.24 2.41 15.69
C VAL A 103 0.77 1.95 17.07
N ASP A 104 0.31 2.89 17.90
CA ASP A 104 -0.36 2.53 19.15
C ASP A 104 -1.68 1.82 18.84
N ARG A 105 -1.80 0.56 19.30
CA ARG A 105 -3.00 -0.27 19.08
C ARG A 105 -4.17 0.13 19.99
N ASN A 106 -3.95 0.99 20.97
CA ASN A 106 -5.01 1.52 21.83
C ASN A 106 -5.71 2.74 21.20
N ASP A 107 -5.09 3.35 20.19
CA ASP A 107 -5.63 4.47 19.45
C ASP A 107 -6.36 3.95 18.20
N TYR A 108 -7.68 4.09 18.20
CA TYR A 108 -8.54 3.59 17.12
C TYR A 108 -8.21 4.23 15.77
N ASP A 109 -7.94 5.53 15.74
CA ASP A 109 -7.67 6.28 14.51
C ASP A 109 -6.31 5.84 13.92
N MET A 110 -5.36 5.55 14.79
CA MET A 110 -4.06 5.00 14.40
C MET A 110 -4.17 3.58 13.84
N VAL A 111 -5.01 2.74 14.44
CA VAL A 111 -5.30 1.37 13.96
C VAL A 111 -5.97 1.40 12.58
N GLU A 112 -6.97 2.27 12.40
CA GLU A 112 -7.63 2.45 11.11
C GLU A 112 -6.64 2.91 10.05
N TYR A 113 -5.83 3.94 10.37
CA TYR A 113 -4.76 4.40 9.48
C TYR A 113 -3.79 3.28 9.10
N LEU A 114 -3.36 2.47 10.08
CA LEU A 114 -2.44 1.38 9.82
C LEU A 114 -3.06 0.32 8.91
N GLY A 115 -4.35 0.03 9.06
CA GLY A 115 -5.12 -0.80 8.12
C GLY A 115 -5.07 -0.24 6.71
N GLN A 116 -5.49 1.02 6.54
CA GLN A 116 -5.47 1.68 5.22
C GLN A 116 -4.07 1.65 4.59
N LEU A 117 -3.03 2.00 5.35
CA LEU A 117 -1.63 1.96 4.89
C LEU A 117 -1.24 0.58 4.37
N ARG A 118 -1.64 -0.48 5.08
CA ARG A 118 -1.32 -1.86 4.71
C ARG A 118 -2.04 -2.30 3.46
N GLU A 119 -3.32 -1.96 3.32
CA GLU A 119 -4.09 -2.20 2.10
C GLU A 119 -3.38 -1.57 0.89
N SER A 120 -2.97 -0.31 1.01
CA SER A 120 -2.28 0.43 -0.04
C SER A 120 -0.92 -0.15 -0.42
N VAL A 121 -0.15 -0.63 0.56
CA VAL A 121 1.13 -1.31 0.31
C VAL A 121 0.91 -2.63 -0.43
N LEU A 122 -0.12 -3.40 -0.06
CA LEU A 122 -0.47 -4.65 -0.73
C LEU A 122 -0.96 -4.40 -2.18
N GLU A 123 -1.72 -3.33 -2.40
CA GLU A 123 -2.14 -2.88 -3.75
C GLU A 123 -0.94 -2.45 -4.59
N ALA A 124 0.02 -1.73 -4.00
CA ALA A 124 1.25 -1.34 -4.67
C ALA A 124 2.06 -2.57 -5.14
N TYR A 125 2.23 -3.57 -4.28
CA TYR A 125 2.89 -4.82 -4.65
C TYR A 125 2.15 -5.54 -5.78
N THR A 126 0.81 -5.58 -5.71
CA THR A 126 -0.04 -6.16 -6.76
C THR A 126 0.22 -5.46 -8.10
N GLY A 127 0.19 -4.12 -8.14
CA GLY A 127 0.42 -3.36 -9.36
C GLY A 127 1.84 -3.51 -9.90
N ILE A 128 2.86 -3.55 -9.03
CA ILE A 128 4.25 -3.79 -9.46
C ILE A 128 4.40 -5.17 -10.10
N ILE A 129 3.87 -6.22 -9.47
CA ILE A 129 3.94 -7.59 -9.99
C ILE A 129 3.18 -7.71 -11.31
N GLN A 130 1.99 -7.12 -11.41
CA GLN A 130 1.20 -7.12 -12.65
C GLN A 130 1.85 -6.31 -13.76
N GLY A 131 2.42 -5.13 -13.45
CA GLY A 131 3.08 -4.27 -14.42
C GLY A 131 4.34 -4.90 -15.01
N LEU A 132 5.14 -5.57 -14.18
CA LEU A 132 6.36 -6.25 -14.63
C LEU A 132 6.08 -7.55 -15.40
N LYS A 133 4.94 -8.20 -15.17
CA LYS A 133 4.49 -9.35 -15.97
C LYS A 133 4.16 -8.97 -17.42
N GLY A 134 3.71 -7.74 -17.67
CA GLY A 134 3.29 -7.25 -18.99
C GLY A 134 2.03 -7.94 -19.55
N PRO A 135 1.46 -7.43 -20.65
CA PRO A 135 0.18 -7.90 -21.20
C PRO A 135 0.24 -9.27 -21.89
N THR A 136 1.43 -9.76 -22.27
CA THR A 136 1.59 -10.99 -23.07
C THR A 136 2.02 -12.23 -22.28
N GLY A 137 2.19 -12.15 -20.95
CA GLY A 137 2.47 -13.32 -20.12
C GLY A 137 3.84 -13.98 -20.32
N GLU A 138 4.71 -13.38 -21.12
CA GLU A 138 6.13 -13.73 -21.15
C GLU A 138 6.78 -13.20 -19.86
N VAL A 139 7.28 -14.10 -19.01
CA VAL A 139 8.03 -13.74 -17.81
C VAL A 139 9.33 -13.07 -18.26
N ARG A 140 9.30 -11.75 -18.39
CA ARG A 140 10.46 -10.94 -18.79
C ARG A 140 11.48 -10.86 -17.66
N SER A 141 12.73 -10.58 -18.02
CA SER A 141 13.89 -10.38 -17.13
C SER A 141 13.62 -9.52 -15.91
N ASP A 142 12.65 -8.61 -16.00
CA ASP A 142 12.37 -7.58 -14.99
C ASP A 142 11.53 -8.13 -13.82
N VAL A 143 10.82 -9.24 -14.02
CA VAL A 143 10.15 -9.97 -12.92
C VAL A 143 11.17 -10.52 -11.92
N ALA A 144 12.38 -10.86 -12.39
CA ALA A 144 13.46 -11.33 -11.54
C ALA A 144 13.88 -10.27 -10.50
N LEU A 145 13.60 -8.98 -10.74
CA LEU A 145 13.84 -7.92 -9.75
C LEU A 145 12.98 -8.09 -8.50
N VAL A 146 11.75 -8.62 -8.65
CA VAL A 146 10.82 -8.82 -7.53
C VAL A 146 11.15 -10.09 -6.75
N GLU A 147 11.73 -11.10 -7.40
CA GLU A 147 11.95 -12.44 -6.83
C GLU A 147 12.66 -12.42 -5.45
N PRO A 148 13.75 -11.66 -5.23
CA PRO A 148 14.41 -11.55 -3.92
C PRO A 148 13.51 -10.97 -2.81
N HIS A 149 12.48 -10.20 -3.17
CA HIS A 149 11.57 -9.54 -2.24
C HIS A 149 10.31 -10.36 -1.92
N VAL A 150 10.02 -11.42 -2.69
CA VAL A 150 8.83 -12.27 -2.51
C VAL A 150 8.69 -12.80 -1.07
N PRO A 151 9.75 -13.30 -0.39
CA PRO A 151 9.63 -13.75 0.99
C PRO A 151 9.16 -12.65 1.94
N ALA A 152 9.66 -11.41 1.78
CA ALA A 152 9.27 -10.28 2.61
C ALA A 152 7.80 -9.87 2.36
N ILE A 153 7.37 -9.87 1.09
CA ILE A 153 5.98 -9.59 0.69
C ILE A 153 5.05 -10.63 1.31
N VAL A 154 5.38 -11.93 1.21
CA VAL A 154 4.54 -13.01 1.77
C VAL A 154 4.50 -12.96 3.30
N THR A 155 5.62 -12.65 3.96
CA THR A 155 5.64 -12.42 5.41
C THR A 155 4.72 -11.26 5.81
N PHE A 156 4.72 -10.16 5.05
CA PHE A 156 3.81 -9.05 5.29
C PHE A 156 2.34 -9.45 5.06
N MET A 157 2.03 -10.21 4.00
CA MET A 157 0.69 -10.76 3.78
C MET A 157 0.25 -11.63 4.97
N MET A 158 1.12 -12.49 5.50
CA MET A 158 0.83 -13.32 6.67
C MET A 158 0.58 -12.48 7.93
N GLN A 159 1.38 -11.42 8.13
CA GLN A 159 1.19 -10.49 9.24
C GLN A 159 -0.21 -9.88 9.20
N VAL A 160 -0.59 -9.29 8.06
CA VAL A 160 -1.92 -8.68 7.88
C VAL A 160 -3.04 -9.73 7.95
N ALA A 161 -2.78 -10.95 7.47
CA ALA A 161 -3.77 -12.03 7.51
C ALA A 161 -4.14 -12.47 8.93
N CYS A 162 -3.18 -12.42 9.87
CA CYS A 162 -3.36 -12.80 11.27
C CYS A 162 -3.97 -11.72 12.15
N GLU A 163 -4.16 -10.50 11.63
CA GLU A 163 -4.56 -9.38 12.47
C GLU A 163 -6.05 -9.41 12.83
N PRO A 164 -6.40 -9.13 14.11
CA PRO A 164 -7.78 -9.02 14.54
C PRO A 164 -8.55 -7.95 13.76
N GLU A 165 -7.88 -6.86 13.40
CA GLU A 165 -8.47 -5.69 12.75
C GLU A 165 -8.53 -5.82 11.22
N ARG A 166 -8.30 -7.03 10.68
CA ARG A 166 -8.29 -7.27 9.25
C ARG A 166 -9.66 -6.99 8.60
N THR A 167 -9.66 -6.15 7.57
CA THR A 167 -10.85 -5.73 6.81
C THR A 167 -11.17 -6.66 5.63
N GLU A 168 -12.34 -6.44 5.02
CA GLU A 168 -12.70 -7.03 3.72
C GLU A 168 -11.74 -6.62 2.59
N GLY A 169 -11.24 -5.38 2.63
CA GLY A 169 -10.25 -4.86 1.68
C GLY A 169 -8.94 -5.65 1.74
N HIS A 170 -8.39 -5.86 2.94
CA HIS A 170 -7.21 -6.70 3.14
C HIS A 170 -7.40 -8.12 2.57
N MET A 171 -8.55 -8.75 2.84
CA MET A 171 -8.84 -10.09 2.31
C MET A 171 -8.88 -10.12 0.79
N SER A 172 -9.49 -9.10 0.17
CA SER A 172 -9.57 -8.96 -1.28
C SER A 172 -8.19 -8.80 -1.91
N VAL A 173 -7.36 -7.90 -1.39
CA VAL A 173 -6.03 -7.61 -1.95
C VAL A 173 -5.07 -8.77 -1.72
N ILE A 174 -5.05 -9.38 -0.52
CA ILE A 174 -4.21 -10.57 -0.24
C ILE A 174 -4.60 -11.74 -1.16
N ALA A 175 -5.90 -11.95 -1.40
CA ALA A 175 -6.35 -12.98 -2.33
C ALA A 175 -5.86 -12.69 -3.76
N GLY A 176 -6.02 -11.45 -4.25
CA GLY A 176 -5.50 -11.03 -5.54
C GLY A 176 -4.00 -11.26 -5.68
N LEU A 177 -3.23 -10.71 -4.73
CA LEU A 177 -1.77 -10.82 -4.71
C LEU A 177 -1.29 -12.28 -4.65
N THR A 178 -1.98 -13.15 -3.91
CA THR A 178 -1.68 -14.60 -3.90
C THR A 178 -1.77 -15.21 -5.30
N GLY A 179 -2.84 -14.92 -6.04
CA GLY A 179 -3.01 -15.43 -7.39
C GLY A 179 -1.99 -14.85 -8.37
N ASP A 180 -1.66 -13.56 -8.26
CA ASP A 180 -0.63 -12.94 -9.09
C ASP A 180 0.75 -13.54 -8.84
N LEU A 181 1.13 -13.77 -7.58
CA LEU A 181 2.35 -14.47 -7.22
C LEU A 181 2.40 -15.88 -7.82
N CYS A 182 1.29 -16.63 -7.79
CA CYS A 182 1.21 -17.94 -8.44
C CYS A 182 1.39 -17.86 -9.95
N MET A 183 0.77 -16.88 -10.61
CA MET A 183 0.90 -16.71 -12.07
C MET A 183 2.33 -16.37 -12.49
N VAL A 184 3.04 -15.60 -11.66
CA VAL A 184 4.36 -15.05 -11.99
C VAL A 184 5.48 -16.01 -11.60
N PHE A 185 5.43 -16.59 -10.40
CA PHE A 185 6.54 -17.40 -9.86
C PHE A 185 6.30 -18.91 -9.93
N GLY A 186 5.08 -19.34 -10.28
CA GLY A 186 4.75 -20.76 -10.43
C GLY A 186 4.99 -21.55 -9.14
N GLN A 187 5.50 -22.79 -9.27
CA GLN A 187 5.63 -23.69 -8.12
C GLN A 187 6.57 -23.18 -7.03
N ARG A 188 7.53 -22.31 -7.40
CA ARG A 188 8.56 -21.81 -6.49
C ARG A 188 7.97 -21.01 -5.32
N VAL A 189 6.80 -20.38 -5.51
CA VAL A 189 6.16 -19.58 -4.47
C VAL A 189 5.18 -20.39 -3.60
N LEU A 190 4.78 -21.60 -4.02
CA LEU A 190 3.83 -22.42 -3.26
C LEU A 190 4.27 -22.71 -1.81
N PRO A 191 5.55 -23.05 -1.51
CA PRO A 191 5.97 -23.30 -0.14
C PRO A 191 5.80 -22.09 0.79
N LEU A 192 5.84 -20.86 0.23
CA LEU A 192 5.63 -19.63 0.98
C LEU A 192 4.14 -19.33 1.18
N LEU A 193 3.29 -19.72 0.23
CA LEU A 193 1.85 -19.42 0.23
C LEU A 193 0.99 -20.48 0.91
N GLU A 194 1.42 -21.75 0.94
CA GLU A 194 0.72 -22.86 1.60
C GLU A 194 0.90 -22.83 3.14
N THR A 195 0.76 -21.64 3.73
CA THR A 195 0.81 -21.43 5.18
C THR A 195 -0.60 -21.26 5.74
N ARG A 196 -0.77 -21.70 7.00
CA ARG A 196 -2.08 -21.68 7.67
C ARG A 196 -2.76 -20.29 7.66
N PRO A 197 -2.08 -19.17 7.98
CA PRO A 197 -2.71 -17.85 7.95
C PRO A 197 -3.32 -17.47 6.61
N LEU A 198 -2.60 -17.74 5.51
CA LEU A 198 -3.07 -17.41 4.17
C LEU A 198 -4.18 -18.34 3.71
N LEU A 199 -4.07 -19.65 3.99
CA LEU A 199 -5.12 -20.62 3.66
C LEU A 199 -6.43 -20.34 4.42
N ASP A 200 -6.34 -20.01 5.70
CA ASP A 200 -7.50 -19.65 6.53
C ASP A 200 -8.13 -18.35 6.03
N LEU A 201 -7.32 -17.35 5.66
CA LEU A 201 -7.80 -16.11 5.04
C LEU A 201 -8.52 -16.37 3.72
N LEU A 202 -7.94 -17.17 2.81
CA LEU A 202 -8.56 -17.50 1.53
C LEU A 202 -9.87 -18.29 1.72
N GLN A 203 -9.94 -19.15 2.73
CA GLN A 203 -11.18 -19.85 3.08
C GLN A 203 -12.26 -18.88 3.59
N ALA A 204 -11.90 -17.92 4.44
CA ALA A 204 -12.81 -16.87 4.89
C ALA A 204 -13.27 -15.99 3.72
N ALA A 205 -12.34 -15.53 2.88
CA ALA A 205 -12.60 -14.68 1.72
C ALA A 205 -13.53 -15.34 0.68
N ARG A 206 -13.44 -16.65 0.46
CA ARG A 206 -14.39 -17.41 -0.40
C ARG A 206 -15.82 -17.44 0.11
N ARG A 207 -16.02 -17.21 1.42
CA ARG A 207 -17.32 -17.12 2.08
C ARG A 207 -17.77 -15.67 2.28
N SER A 208 -16.97 -14.70 1.85
CA SER A 208 -17.32 -13.27 1.93
C SER A 208 -18.62 -12.99 1.18
N ARG A 209 -19.38 -12.02 1.71
CA ARG A 209 -20.58 -11.46 1.07
C ARG A 209 -20.23 -10.50 -0.06
N THR A 210 -18.99 -10.00 -0.09
CA THR A 210 -18.48 -9.10 -1.11
C THR A 210 -18.16 -9.89 -2.38
N PRO A 211 -18.83 -9.64 -3.52
CA PRO A 211 -18.63 -10.42 -4.74
C PRO A 211 -17.18 -10.40 -5.25
N ARG A 212 -16.51 -9.23 -5.18
CA ARG A 212 -15.11 -9.06 -5.59
C ARG A 212 -14.16 -9.92 -4.76
N THR A 213 -14.22 -9.81 -3.43
CA THR A 213 -13.40 -10.60 -2.49
C THR A 213 -13.58 -12.10 -2.74
N LYS A 214 -14.84 -12.53 -2.87
CA LYS A 214 -15.18 -13.94 -3.15
C LYS A 214 -14.63 -14.41 -4.50
N ALA A 215 -14.75 -13.59 -5.55
CA ALA A 215 -14.25 -13.92 -6.88
C ALA A 215 -12.71 -14.07 -6.87
N LEU A 216 -11.99 -13.12 -6.27
CA LEU A 216 -10.53 -13.16 -6.16
C LEU A 216 -10.05 -14.36 -5.35
N ALA A 217 -10.68 -14.66 -4.22
CA ALA A 217 -10.30 -15.80 -3.39
C ALA A 217 -10.52 -17.15 -4.10
N ASN A 218 -11.62 -17.28 -4.85
CA ASN A 218 -11.87 -18.47 -5.67
C ASN A 218 -10.84 -18.59 -6.80
N TRP A 219 -10.52 -17.49 -7.46
CA TRP A 219 -9.51 -17.44 -8.51
C TRP A 219 -8.12 -17.79 -7.99
N ALA A 220 -7.66 -17.17 -6.89
CA ALA A 220 -6.36 -17.46 -6.29
C ALA A 220 -6.22 -18.93 -5.85
N THR A 221 -7.28 -19.49 -5.23
CA THR A 221 -7.32 -20.91 -4.87
C THR A 221 -7.20 -21.82 -6.10
N LYS A 222 -7.80 -21.41 -7.23
CA LYS A 222 -7.70 -22.14 -8.51
C LYS A 222 -6.29 -22.05 -9.09
N GLU A 223 -5.64 -20.88 -9.07
CA GLU A 223 -4.27 -20.72 -9.55
C GLU A 223 -3.27 -21.52 -8.71
N MET A 224 -3.38 -21.49 -7.36
CA MET A 224 -2.55 -22.34 -6.49
C MET A 224 -2.67 -23.83 -6.86
N ARG A 225 -3.90 -24.32 -7.09
CA ARG A 225 -4.13 -25.71 -7.52
C ARG A 225 -3.54 -25.98 -8.90
N LYS A 226 -3.73 -25.09 -9.86
CA LYS A 226 -3.20 -25.24 -11.23
C LYS A 226 -1.67 -25.38 -11.20
N VAL A 227 -1.01 -24.50 -10.46
CA VAL A 227 0.45 -24.50 -10.31
C VAL A 227 0.94 -25.76 -9.58
N LYS A 228 0.20 -26.27 -8.59
CA LYS A 228 0.52 -27.53 -7.89
C LYS A 228 0.53 -28.77 -8.79
N HIS A 229 -0.29 -28.77 -9.84
CA HIS A 229 -0.40 -29.90 -10.78
C HIS A 229 0.40 -29.71 -12.07
N GLN A 230 1.09 -28.57 -12.25
CA GLN A 230 2.06 -28.42 -13.34
C GLN A 230 3.26 -29.31 -13.03
N THR A 231 3.53 -30.33 -13.84
CA THR A 231 4.72 -31.18 -13.66
C THR A 231 5.97 -30.29 -13.65
N PRO A 232 6.92 -30.44 -12.71
CA PRO A 232 8.19 -29.73 -12.81
C PRO A 232 8.85 -30.09 -14.15
N LEU A 233 9.14 -29.09 -14.97
CA LEU A 233 9.97 -29.28 -16.15
C LEU A 233 11.35 -29.69 -15.65
N THR A 234 11.64 -30.99 -15.74
CA THR A 234 12.99 -31.53 -15.61
C THR A 234 13.84 -30.98 -16.75
N SER A 235 14.79 -30.10 -16.42
CA SER A 235 16.05 -29.92 -17.16
C SER A 235 17.00 -29.06 -16.33
#